data_AF-A0A9C6XTK3-F1
#
_entry.id   AF-A0A9C6XTK3-F1
#
_cell.length_a   1.000
_cell.length_b   1.000
_cell.length_c   1.000
_cell.angle_alpha   90.00
_cell.angle_beta   90.00
_cell.angle_gamma   90.00
#
_symmetry.space_group_name_H-M   'P 1'
#
loop_
_entity.id
_entity.type
_entity.pdbx_description
1 polymer ?
#
loop_
_entity_poly.entity_id
_entity_poly.type
_entity_poly.pdbx_seq_one_letter_code
_entity_poly.pdbx_strand_id
1 'polypeptide(L)'
;MAAKFTLVLALCLCACAVLAVPYTKPTDIPDTIPRSCADRPAANDYLMVPSPETCTKFIVCDGDRETEFDCPSGLYFSYAKQYCDLPEASDCSDPTPSPDDE
;
A
#
# COMPACT_ATOMS: atom_id res chain seq x y z
N MET A 1 -19.50 11.28 -48.07
CA MET A 1 -18.48 11.79 -47.12
C MET A 1 -17.22 11.01 -47.39
N ALA A 2 -16.17 11.70 -47.84
CA ALA A 2 -14.95 11.10 -48.35
C ALA A 2 -14.16 10.45 -47.21
N ALA A 3 -14.04 9.13 -47.26
CA ALA A 3 -13.02 8.36 -46.57
C ALA A 3 -11.68 8.51 -47.32
N LYS A 4 -10.60 8.85 -46.61
CA LYS A 4 -9.19 8.61 -47.01
C LYS A 4 -8.21 9.05 -45.93
N PHE A 5 -7.06 8.37 -45.95
CA PHE A 5 -5.82 8.51 -45.17
C PHE A 5 -5.78 7.74 -43.84
N THR A 6 -4.92 6.74 -43.61
CA THR A 6 -4.02 5.95 -44.47
C THR A 6 -3.48 4.87 -43.54
N LEU A 7 -3.59 3.60 -43.95
CA LEU A 7 -2.52 2.61 -43.85
C LEU A 7 -1.59 2.68 -42.61
N VAL A 8 -2.04 2.17 -41.47
CA VAL A 8 -1.14 1.46 -40.53
C VAL A 8 -1.68 0.04 -40.39
N LEU A 9 -1.34 -0.78 -41.39
CA LEU A 9 -1.33 -2.23 -41.25
C LEU A 9 -0.29 -2.59 -40.19
N ALA A 10 -0.75 -2.86 -38.98
CA ALA A 10 -0.02 -3.70 -38.03
C ALA A 10 -1.05 -4.40 -37.15
N LEU A 11 -1.43 -5.61 -37.59
CA LEU A 11 -1.90 -6.65 -36.69
C LEU A 11 -0.85 -6.80 -35.57
N CYS A 12 -1.08 -6.16 -34.43
CA CYS A 12 -0.34 -6.43 -33.21
C CYS A 12 -1.35 -6.92 -32.18
N LEU A 13 -1.23 -8.21 -31.87
CA LEU A 13 -1.76 -8.85 -30.67
C LEU A 13 -1.33 -8.00 -29.46
N CYS A 14 -2.22 -7.18 -28.92
CA CYS A 14 -2.04 -6.62 -27.58
C CYS A 14 -2.80 -7.49 -26.58
N ALA A 15 -2.53 -8.81 -26.59
CA ALA A 15 -2.48 -9.52 -25.33
C ALA A 15 -1.34 -8.87 -24.52
N CYS A 16 -1.53 -8.68 -23.21
CA CYS A 16 -0.51 -8.22 -22.25
C CYS A 16 -0.26 -6.71 -22.09
N ALA A 17 -1.29 -5.87 -21.97
CA ALA A 17 -1.14 -4.57 -21.30
C ALA A 17 -1.89 -4.47 -19.96
N VAL A 18 -2.37 -5.60 -19.43
CA VAL A 18 -2.89 -5.71 -18.04
C VAL A 18 -1.89 -6.40 -17.09
N LEU A 19 -0.69 -6.76 -17.56
CA LEU A 19 0.29 -7.56 -16.82
C LEU A 19 1.39 -6.76 -16.12
N ALA A 20 1.15 -5.50 -15.79
CA ALA A 20 2.13 -4.70 -15.05
C ALA A 20 1.49 -3.78 -14.01
N VAL A 21 0.44 -4.25 -13.31
CA VAL A 21 0.26 -3.77 -11.95
C VAL A 21 1.17 -4.67 -11.11
N PRO A 22 2.30 -4.19 -10.55
CA PRO A 22 2.86 -4.86 -9.39
C PRO A 22 1.80 -4.68 -8.30
N TYR A 23 0.86 -5.62 -8.23
CA TYR A 23 -0.13 -5.64 -7.15
C TYR A 23 0.65 -6.06 -5.91
N THR A 24 1.23 -5.08 -5.22
CA THR A 24 1.69 -5.27 -3.85
C THR A 24 0.47 -5.71 -3.08
N LYS A 25 0.50 -6.94 -2.59
CA LYS A 25 -0.62 -7.56 -1.92
C LYS A 25 -0.99 -6.67 -0.73
N PRO A 26 -2.28 -6.32 -0.54
CA PRO A 26 -2.71 -5.58 0.63
C PRO A 26 -2.24 -6.31 1.87
N THR A 27 -1.62 -5.56 2.77
CA THR A 27 -1.23 -6.04 4.08
C THR A 27 -2.46 -6.48 4.87
N ASP A 28 -2.35 -7.58 5.62
CA ASP A 28 -3.45 -8.00 6.50
C ASP A 28 -3.35 -7.19 7.81
N ILE A 29 -4.03 -6.05 7.83
CA ILE A 29 -4.17 -5.15 8.98
C ILE A 29 -5.62 -5.28 9.48
N PRO A 30 -5.87 -5.48 10.79
CA PRO A 30 -7.23 -5.53 11.34
C PRO A 30 -8.07 -4.29 11.01
N ASP A 31 -9.34 -4.48 10.63
CA ASP A 31 -10.28 -3.39 10.27
C ASP A 31 -10.57 -2.40 11.40
N THR A 32 -10.24 -2.76 12.64
CA THR A 32 -10.37 -1.87 13.80
C THR A 32 -9.29 -0.79 13.86
N ILE A 33 -8.25 -0.91 13.05
CA ILE A 33 -7.14 0.04 12.98
C ILE A 33 -7.41 1.03 11.85
N PRO A 34 -7.39 2.36 12.11
CA PRO A 34 -7.52 3.36 11.06
C PRO A 34 -6.35 3.24 10.08
N ARG A 35 -6.64 3.30 8.77
CA ARG A 35 -5.64 3.18 7.70
C ARG A 35 -5.33 4.53 7.03
N SER A 36 -5.97 5.60 7.50
CA SER A 36 -5.79 6.97 7.05
C SER A 36 -5.99 7.93 8.22
N CYS A 37 -5.53 9.17 8.06
CA CYS A 37 -5.73 10.21 9.07
C CYS A 37 -7.19 10.67 9.15
N ALA A 38 -7.97 10.49 8.08
CA ALA A 38 -9.41 10.78 8.09
C ALA A 38 -10.22 9.81 8.98
N ASP A 39 -9.74 8.57 9.13
CA ASP A 39 -10.41 7.53 9.91
C ASP A 39 -9.99 7.51 11.39
N ARG A 40 -9.04 8.37 11.79
CA ARG A 40 -8.49 8.38 13.15
C ARG A 40 -9.57 8.79 14.17
N PRO A 41 -9.42 8.37 15.45
CA PRO A 41 -10.25 8.91 16.53
C PRO A 41 -10.11 10.43 16.62
N ALA A 42 -11.24 11.15 16.59
CA ALA A 42 -11.28 12.62 16.61
C ALA A 42 -10.57 13.26 17.82
N ALA A 43 -10.37 12.50 18.91
CA ALA A 43 -9.63 12.96 20.08
C ALA A 43 -8.11 13.05 19.89
N ASN A 44 -7.55 12.48 18.81
CA ASN A 44 -6.11 12.33 18.62
C ASN A 44 -5.65 13.00 17.32
N ASP A 45 -5.33 14.29 17.36
CA ASP A 45 -4.85 15.03 16.17
C ASP A 45 -3.45 14.62 15.73
N TYR A 46 -2.63 14.10 16.65
CA TYR A 46 -1.34 13.53 16.35
C TYR A 46 -1.35 12.03 16.62
N LEU A 47 -1.31 11.23 15.56
CA LEU A 47 -1.40 9.77 15.60
C LEU A 47 -0.62 9.17 14.43
N MET A 48 -0.03 7.98 14.64
CA MET A 48 0.57 7.19 13.57
C MET A 48 -0.36 6.06 13.17
N VAL A 49 -0.60 5.89 11.87
CA VAL A 49 -1.44 4.83 11.29
C VAL A 49 -0.63 3.99 10.31
N PRO A 50 -0.92 2.68 10.15
CA PRO A 50 -0.20 1.83 9.21
C PRO A 50 -0.43 2.27 7.76
N SER A 51 0.59 2.11 6.91
CA SER A 51 0.40 2.27 5.46
C SER A 51 -0.45 1.13 4.91
N PRO A 52 -1.41 1.40 4.00
CA PRO A 52 -2.19 0.37 3.34
C PRO A 52 -1.38 -0.43 2.30
N GLU A 53 -0.19 0.05 1.92
CA GLU A 53 0.62 -0.54 0.85
C GLU A 53 1.65 -1.57 1.34
N THR A 54 2.25 -1.35 2.51
CA THR A 54 3.29 -2.24 3.07
C THR A 54 3.42 -2.09 4.58
N CYS A 55 3.74 -3.19 5.27
CA CYS A 55 3.98 -3.19 6.71
C CYS A 55 5.22 -2.37 7.12
N THR A 56 6.11 -2.10 6.17
CA THR A 56 7.37 -1.34 6.40
C THR A 56 7.18 0.17 6.36
N LYS A 57 5.95 0.66 6.16
CA LYS A 57 5.63 2.09 6.11
C LYS A 57 4.50 2.44 7.05
N PHE A 58 4.48 3.69 7.49
CA PHE A 58 3.42 4.26 8.31
C PHE A 58 3.19 5.72 7.96
N ILE A 59 2.03 6.23 8.33
CA ILE A 59 1.61 7.60 8.08
C ILE A 59 1.53 8.32 9.43
N VAL A 60 2.19 9.48 9.53
CA VAL A 60 2.01 10.40 10.65
C VAL A 60 0.89 11.37 10.30
N CYS A 61 -0.08 11.47 11.19
CA CYS A 61 -1.18 12.41 11.12
C CYS A 61 -0.88 13.67 11.94
N ASP A 62 -1.06 14.83 11.33
CA ASP A 62 -1.23 16.13 12.01
C ASP A 62 -2.58 16.70 11.55
N GLY A 63 -3.64 16.33 12.26
CA GLY A 63 -5.01 16.54 11.82
C GLY A 63 -5.34 15.65 10.63
N ASP A 64 -5.68 16.27 9.50
CA ASP A 64 -5.91 15.60 8.21
C ASP A 64 -4.67 15.60 7.32
N ARG A 65 -3.54 16.14 7.80
CA ARG A 65 -2.28 16.12 7.04
C ARG A 65 -1.60 14.78 7.23
N GLU A 66 -1.33 14.12 6.12
CA GLU A 66 -0.68 12.82 6.07
C GLU A 66 0.77 12.99 5.61
N THR A 67 1.70 12.33 6.29
CA THR A 67 3.08 12.20 5.81
C THR A 67 3.53 10.77 6.03
N GLU A 68 3.95 10.11 4.95
CA GLU A 68 4.41 8.73 5.01
C GLU A 68 5.90 8.66 5.39
N PHE A 69 6.25 7.67 6.20
CA PHE A 69 7.60 7.37 6.65
C PHE A 69 7.89 5.88 6.52
N ASP A 70 9.15 5.57 6.26
CA ASP A 70 9.67 4.20 6.26
C ASP A 70 10.10 3.79 7.68
N CYS A 71 9.78 2.55 8.04
CA CYS A 71 10.42 1.88 9.15
C CYS A 71 11.88 1.55 8.81
N PRO A 72 12.77 1.47 9.82
CA PRO A 72 14.10 0.90 9.64
C PRO A 72 14.02 -0.50 9.02
N SER A 73 15.06 -0.89 8.30
CA SER A 73 15.09 -2.16 7.56
C SER A 73 14.73 -3.36 8.45
N GLY A 74 13.76 -4.14 7.99
CA GLY A 74 13.31 -5.37 8.67
C GLY A 74 12.32 -5.15 9.81
N LEU A 75 11.86 -3.91 10.04
CA LEU A 75 10.84 -3.59 11.06
C LEU A 75 9.51 -3.23 10.42
N TYR A 76 8.43 -3.59 11.11
CA TYR A 76 7.05 -3.29 10.72
C TYR A 76 6.42 -2.31 11.71
N PHE A 77 5.56 -1.43 11.22
CA PHE A 77 4.87 -0.50 12.08
C PHE A 77 3.86 -1.25 12.97
N SER A 78 3.92 -1.01 14.29
CA SER A 78 2.88 -1.42 15.23
C SER A 78 2.02 -0.23 15.60
N TYR A 79 0.75 -0.28 15.24
CA TYR A 79 -0.25 0.72 15.65
C TYR A 79 -0.47 0.68 17.16
N ALA A 80 -0.51 -0.50 17.77
CA ALA A 80 -0.69 -0.64 19.22
C ALA A 80 0.41 0.06 20.03
N LYS A 81 1.63 0.06 19.50
CA LYS A 81 2.83 0.61 20.16
C LYS A 81 3.23 2.01 19.67
N GLN A 82 2.72 2.42 18.51
CA GLN A 82 3.06 3.68 17.84
C GLN A 82 4.56 3.80 17.51
N TYR A 83 5.21 2.70 17.13
CA TYR A 83 6.57 2.66 16.62
C TYR A 83 6.83 1.41 15.77
N CYS A 84 7.94 1.39 15.03
CA CYS A 84 8.37 0.23 14.23
C CYS A 84 9.02 -0.84 15.11
N ASP A 85 8.48 -2.04 15.09
CA ASP A 85 8.93 -3.19 15.88
C ASP A 85 9.18 -4.39 14.98
N LEU A 86 9.62 -5.51 15.57
CA LEU A 86 9.77 -6.77 14.84
C LEU A 86 8.42 -7.22 14.24
N PRO A 87 8.42 -7.86 13.06
CA PRO A 87 7.20 -8.31 12.38
C PRO A 87 6.25 -9.11 13.27
N GLU A 88 6.77 -10.04 14.08
CA GLU A 88 5.98 -10.86 15.00
C GLU A 88 5.27 -10.08 16.12
N ALA A 89 5.69 -8.84 16.35
CA ALA A 89 5.19 -7.97 17.40
C ALA A 89 4.43 -6.75 16.83
N SER A 90 4.13 -6.78 15.53
CA SER A 90 3.39 -5.75 14.79
C SER A 90 1.93 -6.15 14.56
N ASP A 91 1.10 -5.17 14.19
CA ASP A 91 -0.32 -5.37 13.87
C ASP A 91 -0.55 -5.71 12.38
N CYS A 92 0.53 -5.98 11.64
CA CYS A 92 0.54 -6.12 10.20
C CYS A 92 1.15 -7.46 9.81
N SER A 93 0.36 -8.32 9.17
CA SER A 93 0.88 -9.54 8.57
C SER A 93 1.13 -9.28 7.09
N ASP A 94 2.40 -9.17 6.71
CA ASP A 94 2.76 -9.27 5.30
C ASP A 94 2.45 -10.71 4.88
N PRO A 95 1.59 -10.92 3.88
CA PRO A 95 1.51 -12.22 3.27
C PRO A 95 2.88 -12.52 2.67
N THR A 96 3.60 -13.46 3.28
CA THR A 96 4.82 -14.02 2.71
C THR A 96 4.61 -14.24 1.21
N PRO A 97 5.56 -13.87 0.32
CA PRO A 97 5.49 -14.35 -1.05
C PRO A 97 5.35 -15.85 -0.97
N SER A 98 4.30 -16.38 -1.60
CA SER A 98 4.17 -17.82 -1.76
C SER A 98 5.48 -18.31 -2.38
N PRO A 99 6.06 -19.44 -1.95
CA PRO A 99 7.24 -20.03 -2.61
C PRO A 99 6.99 -20.41 -4.08
N ASP A 100 5.80 -20.14 -4.61
CA ASP A 100 5.41 -20.28 -6.01
C ASP A 100 5.64 -19.01 -6.85
N ASP A 101 6.12 -17.91 -6.25
CA ASP A 101 6.40 -16.63 -6.93
C ASP A 101 7.90 -16.42 -7.26
N GLU A 102 8.70 -17.49 -7.35
CA GLU A 102 10.15 -17.46 -7.72
C GLU A 102 10.45 -18.15 -9.07
#